data_AF-A0A377PDJ4-F1
#
_entry.id   AF-A0A377PDJ4-F1
#
_cell.length_a   1.000
_cell.length_b   1.000
_cell.length_c   1.000
_cell.angle_alpha   90.00
_cell.angle_beta   90.00
_cell.angle_gamma   90.00
#
_symmetry.space_group_name_H-M   'P 1'
#
loop_
_entity.id
_entity.type
_entity.pdbx_description
1 polymer ?
#
loop_
_entity_poly.entity_id
_entity_poly.type
_entity_poly.pdbx_seq_one_letter_code
_entity_poly.pdbx_strand_id
1 'polypeptide(L)'
;MDDIISGAFSGGMMADWAEDDIKLLTWREETGKTAFETAPQFEGKIAEQDYFDQGVLMIAMVKAGVELAFETMVASGIIEESAYYESLHELPLIANTIARKRLYEMNVVISDTAEYGNYLFANAAVPLLKEKFMASLQTGDLGKAAGTTTAVDNAQLRDVNEAIRNHPIEAVGHKLRGYMKDMKRIAVAG
;
A
#
# COMPACT_ATOMS: atom_id res chain seq x y z
N MET A 1 12.90 -1.14 8.19
CA MET A 1 13.16 0.03 9.05
C MET A 1 14.59 0.03 9.57
N ASP A 2 15.11 -1.10 10.02
CA ASP A 2 16.50 -1.21 10.52
C ASP A 2 17.56 -0.73 9.53
N ASP A 3 17.45 -1.10 8.26
CA ASP A 3 18.36 -0.63 7.20
C ASP A 3 18.23 0.88 6.94
N ILE A 4 17.04 1.45 7.18
CA ILE A 4 16.80 2.90 7.06
C ILE A 4 17.47 3.62 8.24
N ILE A 5 17.24 3.17 9.47
CA ILE A 5 17.80 3.77 10.70
C ILE A 5 19.33 3.65 10.74
N SER A 6 19.87 2.51 10.34
CA SER A 6 21.33 2.28 10.31
C SER A 6 22.03 3.02 9.17
N GLY A 7 21.27 3.55 8.19
CA GLY A 7 21.81 4.18 6.98
C GLY A 7 22.27 3.19 5.90
N ALA A 8 22.11 1.88 6.12
CA ALA A 8 22.45 0.86 5.13
C ALA A 8 21.64 1.01 3.83
N PHE A 9 20.35 1.37 3.93
CA PHE A 9 19.49 1.67 2.79
C PHE A 9 20.06 2.80 1.94
N SER A 10 20.33 3.97 2.55
CA SER A 10 20.86 5.12 1.84
C SER A 10 22.27 4.86 1.29
N GLY A 11 23.10 4.13 2.04
CA GLY A 11 24.45 3.78 1.58
C GLY A 11 24.42 2.87 0.35
N GLY A 12 23.54 1.87 0.32
CA GLY A 12 23.37 0.98 -0.83
C GLY A 12 22.82 1.70 -2.06
N MET A 13 21.86 2.60 -1.87
CA MET A 13 21.31 3.43 -2.95
C MET A 13 22.36 4.39 -3.54
N MET A 14 23.09 5.10 -2.69
CA MET A 14 24.13 6.03 -3.15
C MET A 14 25.28 5.32 -3.87
N ALA A 15 25.56 4.05 -3.51
CA ALA A 15 26.50 3.24 -4.25
C ALA A 15 26.00 2.92 -5.67
N ASP A 16 24.70 2.64 -5.84
CA ASP A 16 24.10 2.45 -7.17
C ASP A 16 24.17 3.73 -8.02
N TRP A 17 23.91 4.89 -7.40
CA TRP A 17 24.04 6.19 -8.07
C TRP A 17 25.46 6.48 -8.54
N ALA A 18 26.47 6.05 -7.77
CA ALA A 18 27.87 6.18 -8.15
C ALA A 18 28.27 5.23 -9.30
N GLU A 19 27.44 4.22 -9.58
CA GLU A 19 27.59 3.27 -10.68
C GLU A 19 26.60 3.55 -11.83
N ASP A 20 26.20 4.81 -12.02
CA ASP A 20 25.29 5.25 -13.09
C ASP A 20 23.89 4.56 -13.04
N ASP A 21 23.35 4.38 -11.83
CA ASP A 21 21.98 3.88 -11.57
C ASP A 21 21.70 2.48 -12.16
N ILE A 22 22.72 1.63 -12.27
CA ILE A 22 22.60 0.32 -12.94
C ILE A 22 21.45 -0.52 -12.38
N LYS A 23 21.31 -0.65 -11.04
CA LYS A 23 20.22 -1.46 -10.47
C LYS A 23 18.88 -0.80 -10.67
N LEU A 24 18.77 0.50 -10.39
CA LEU A 24 17.52 1.24 -10.57
C LEU A 24 16.99 1.10 -12.01
N LEU A 25 17.85 1.34 -13.00
CA LEU A 25 17.49 1.26 -14.42
C LEU A 25 17.15 -0.17 -14.84
N THR A 26 17.89 -1.17 -14.33
CA THR A 26 17.60 -2.58 -14.60
C THR A 26 16.22 -2.97 -14.07
N TRP A 27 15.90 -2.67 -12.81
CA TRP A 27 14.59 -3.00 -12.23
C TRP A 27 13.45 -2.23 -12.89
N ARG A 28 13.68 -0.98 -13.30
CA ARG A 28 12.73 -0.19 -14.07
C ARG A 28 12.43 -0.84 -15.42
N GLU A 29 13.46 -1.29 -16.13
CA GLU A 29 13.31 -2.01 -17.40
C GLU A 29 12.56 -3.34 -17.23
N GLU A 30 12.94 -4.13 -16.23
CA GLU A 30 12.26 -5.40 -15.91
C GLU A 30 10.79 -5.20 -15.56
N THR A 31 10.48 -4.17 -14.76
CA THR A 31 9.11 -3.79 -14.39
C THR A 31 8.28 -3.44 -15.62
N GLY A 32 8.83 -2.65 -16.54
CA GLY A 32 8.17 -2.27 -17.79
C GLY A 32 7.87 -3.44 -18.74
N LYS A 33 8.54 -4.59 -18.54
CA LYS A 33 8.32 -5.83 -19.31
C LYS A 33 7.35 -6.79 -18.63
N THR A 34 6.87 -6.49 -17.42
CA THR A 34 5.95 -7.39 -16.71
C THR A 34 4.62 -7.57 -17.46
N ALA A 35 3.95 -8.69 -17.20
CA ALA A 35 2.64 -8.97 -17.80
C ALA A 35 1.58 -7.93 -17.40
N PHE A 36 1.64 -7.38 -16.18
CA PHE A 36 0.73 -6.33 -15.74
C PHE A 36 0.96 -5.02 -16.52
N GLU A 37 2.22 -4.60 -16.67
CA GLU A 37 2.55 -3.37 -17.42
C GLU A 37 2.21 -3.46 -18.91
N THR A 38 2.29 -4.65 -19.49
CA THR A 38 2.06 -4.86 -20.93
C THR A 38 0.67 -5.43 -21.27
N ALA A 39 -0.17 -5.70 -20.26
CA ALA A 39 -1.53 -6.22 -20.48
C ALA A 39 -2.35 -5.28 -21.37
N PRO A 40 -3.25 -5.79 -22.22
CA PRO A 40 -4.16 -4.95 -22.99
C PRO A 40 -5.07 -4.15 -22.07
N GLN A 41 -5.57 -3.01 -22.55
CA GLN A 41 -6.58 -2.24 -21.84
C GLN A 41 -7.90 -3.01 -21.81
N PHE A 42 -8.54 -3.05 -20.64
CA PHE A 42 -9.90 -3.56 -20.52
C PHE A 42 -10.88 -2.52 -21.07
N GLU A 43 -11.71 -2.91 -22.04
CA GLU A 43 -12.68 -2.01 -22.69
C GLU A 43 -14.08 -2.02 -22.05
N GLY A 44 -14.30 -2.90 -21.07
CA GLY A 44 -15.58 -3.00 -20.37
C GLY A 44 -15.71 -2.02 -19.19
N LYS A 45 -16.85 -2.12 -18.50
CA LYS A 45 -17.09 -1.43 -17.23
C LYS A 45 -17.02 -2.44 -16.09
N ILE A 46 -16.29 -2.11 -15.05
CA ILE A 46 -16.31 -2.80 -13.76
C ILE A 46 -17.13 -1.95 -12.80
N ALA A 47 -18.10 -2.53 -12.08
CA ALA A 47 -18.85 -1.76 -11.10
C ALA A 47 -17.98 -1.45 -9.87
N GLU A 48 -18.26 -0.35 -9.17
CA GLU A 48 -17.51 0.01 -7.97
C GLU A 48 -17.49 -1.13 -6.94
N GLN A 49 -18.65 -1.74 -6.69
CA GLN A 49 -18.78 -2.85 -5.76
C GLN A 49 -17.98 -4.09 -6.19
N ASP A 50 -17.81 -4.33 -7.50
CA ASP A 50 -17.02 -5.48 -7.99
C ASP A 50 -15.55 -5.37 -7.56
N TYR A 51 -14.98 -4.15 -7.51
CA TYR A 51 -13.62 -3.96 -7.01
C TYR A 51 -13.48 -4.38 -5.54
N PHE A 52 -14.51 -4.16 -4.72
CA PHE A 52 -14.49 -4.57 -3.32
C PHE A 52 -14.73 -6.08 -3.17
N ASP A 53 -15.76 -6.60 -3.86
CA ASP A 53 -16.19 -7.99 -3.72
C ASP A 53 -15.18 -8.97 -4.31
N GLN A 54 -14.55 -8.61 -5.44
CA GLN A 54 -13.56 -9.45 -6.12
C GLN A 54 -12.12 -9.14 -5.67
N GLY A 55 -11.92 -8.06 -4.91
CA GLY A 55 -10.62 -7.55 -4.47
C GLY A 55 -10.30 -7.81 -2.99
N VAL A 56 -10.90 -8.82 -2.36
CA VAL A 56 -10.74 -9.11 -0.92
C VAL A 56 -9.26 -9.16 -0.51
N LEU A 57 -8.41 -9.85 -1.27
CA LEU A 57 -6.97 -9.90 -1.01
C LEU A 57 -6.30 -8.52 -1.17
N MET A 58 -6.72 -7.70 -2.12
CA MET A 58 -6.17 -6.34 -2.29
C MET A 58 -6.47 -5.47 -1.08
N ILE A 59 -7.70 -5.56 -0.54
CA ILE A 59 -8.11 -4.85 0.69
C ILE A 59 -7.27 -5.32 1.88
N ALA A 60 -7.07 -6.65 2.01
CA ALA A 60 -6.25 -7.22 3.08
C ALA A 60 -4.78 -6.77 2.98
N MET A 61 -4.21 -6.71 1.77
CA MET A 61 -2.85 -6.22 1.55
C MET A 61 -2.70 -4.74 1.93
N VAL A 62 -3.69 -3.90 1.58
CA VAL A 62 -3.69 -2.48 1.99
C VAL A 62 -3.72 -2.36 3.51
N LYS A 63 -4.65 -3.05 4.18
CA LYS A 63 -4.76 -3.03 5.65
C LYS A 63 -3.45 -3.47 6.30
N ALA A 64 -2.97 -4.67 5.96
CA ALA A 64 -1.80 -5.26 6.58
C ALA A 64 -0.52 -4.44 6.31
N GLY A 65 -0.34 -3.95 5.07
CA GLY A 65 0.83 -3.14 4.71
C GLY A 65 0.88 -1.80 5.45
N VAL A 66 -0.27 -1.11 5.53
CA VAL A 66 -0.37 0.17 6.24
C VAL A 66 -0.18 0.00 7.75
N GLU A 67 -0.83 -0.97 8.36
CA GLU A 67 -0.68 -1.26 9.79
C GLU A 67 0.76 -1.63 10.12
N LEU A 68 1.36 -2.54 9.34
CA LEU A 68 2.74 -2.99 9.58
C LEU A 68 3.75 -1.84 9.41
N ALA A 69 3.58 -0.98 8.40
CA ALA A 69 4.43 0.19 8.23
C ALA A 69 4.31 1.16 9.41
N PHE A 70 3.08 1.47 9.83
CA PHE A 70 2.80 2.33 10.97
C PHE A 70 3.42 1.78 12.27
N GLU A 71 3.13 0.53 12.60
CA GLU A 71 3.63 -0.14 13.81
C GLU A 71 5.16 -0.17 13.83
N THR A 72 5.78 -0.50 12.69
CA THR A 72 7.24 -0.57 12.56
C THR A 72 7.87 0.81 12.75
N MET A 73 7.28 1.86 12.18
CA MET A 73 7.75 3.23 12.38
C MET A 73 7.64 3.63 13.86
N VAL A 74 6.48 3.41 14.48
CA VAL A 74 6.26 3.77 15.89
C VAL A 74 7.19 2.99 16.83
N ALA A 75 7.39 1.70 16.57
CA ALA A 75 8.32 0.86 17.34
C ALA A 75 9.78 1.36 17.27
N SER A 76 10.16 2.03 16.18
CA SER A 76 11.48 2.67 16.02
C SER A 76 11.60 4.06 16.66
N GLY A 77 10.53 4.56 17.30
CA GLY A 77 10.50 5.85 17.98
C GLY A 77 9.93 7.02 17.16
N ILE A 78 9.38 6.75 15.97
CA ILE A 78 8.65 7.76 15.19
C ILE A 78 7.28 8.01 15.85
N ILE A 79 6.85 9.27 15.93
CA ILE A 79 5.56 9.61 16.54
C ILE A 79 4.39 9.14 15.66
N GLU A 80 3.25 8.82 16.28
CA GLU A 80 2.07 8.29 15.60
C GLU A 80 1.55 9.22 14.50
N GLU A 81 1.54 10.54 14.73
CA GLU A 81 1.09 11.49 13.71
C GLU A 81 1.96 11.44 12.45
N SER A 82 3.29 11.38 12.60
CA SER A 82 4.21 11.24 11.46
C SER A 82 4.03 9.90 10.76
N ALA A 83 3.97 8.80 11.52
CA ALA A 83 3.75 7.47 10.95
C ALA A 83 2.42 7.39 10.17
N TYR A 84 1.37 8.08 10.62
CA TYR A 84 0.09 8.17 9.90
C TYR A 84 0.21 8.95 8.59
N TYR A 85 0.86 10.13 8.61
CA TYR A 85 1.02 10.97 7.42
C TYR A 85 1.85 10.26 6.35
N GLU A 86 2.94 9.61 6.73
CA GLU A 86 3.86 8.90 5.81
C GLU A 86 3.38 7.49 5.43
N SER A 87 2.15 7.10 5.79
CA SER A 87 1.57 5.79 5.40
C SER A 87 0.14 5.92 4.87
N LEU A 88 -0.86 5.87 5.75
CA LEU A 88 -2.27 5.84 5.35
C LEU A 88 -2.72 7.12 4.64
N HIS A 89 -2.18 8.29 5.04
CA HIS A 89 -2.63 9.55 4.46
C HIS A 89 -2.25 9.71 2.98
N GLU A 90 -1.05 9.28 2.59
CA GLU A 90 -0.54 9.43 1.23
C GLU A 90 -1.00 8.32 0.28
N LEU A 91 -1.42 7.17 0.81
CA LEU A 91 -1.79 6.01 0.01
C LEU A 91 -2.79 6.30 -1.13
N PRO A 92 -3.85 7.12 -0.94
CA PRO A 92 -4.74 7.47 -2.04
C PRO A 92 -4.06 8.21 -3.20
N LEU A 93 -3.03 9.02 -2.93
CA LEU A 93 -2.30 9.75 -3.97
C LEU A 93 -1.50 8.79 -4.84
N ILE A 94 -0.81 7.82 -4.22
CA ILE A 94 -0.06 6.77 -4.94
C ILE A 94 -1.02 5.84 -5.69
N ALA A 95 -2.16 5.47 -5.11
CA ALA A 95 -3.17 4.68 -5.81
C ALA A 95 -3.68 5.39 -7.08
N ASN A 96 -3.82 6.72 -7.05
CA ASN A 96 -4.25 7.50 -8.20
C ASN A 96 -3.23 7.50 -9.36
N THR A 97 -1.93 7.43 -9.09
CA THR A 97 -0.92 7.34 -10.17
C THR A 97 -1.02 5.99 -10.89
N ILE A 98 -1.21 4.90 -10.12
CA ILE A 98 -1.40 3.55 -10.67
C ILE A 98 -2.68 3.48 -11.49
N ALA A 99 -3.77 4.07 -10.99
CA ALA A 99 -5.04 4.13 -11.73
C ALA A 99 -4.90 4.89 -13.07
N ARG A 100 -4.00 5.88 -13.13
CA ARG A 100 -3.79 6.70 -14.33
C ARG A 100 -2.99 5.97 -15.41
N LYS A 101 -1.78 5.47 -15.10
CA LYS A 101 -0.96 4.67 -16.04
C LYS A 101 -0.05 3.65 -15.36
N ARG A 102 -0.65 2.79 -14.53
CA ARG A 102 -0.02 1.59 -13.96
C ARG A 102 1.24 1.91 -13.13
N LEU A 103 2.14 0.95 -12.96
CA LEU A 103 3.36 1.11 -12.17
C LEU A 103 4.34 2.06 -12.85
N TYR A 104 4.30 2.18 -14.19
CA TYR A 104 5.09 3.18 -14.90
C TYR A 104 4.85 4.60 -14.38
N GLU A 105 3.60 5.07 -14.32
CA GLU A 105 3.32 6.44 -13.84
C GLU A 105 3.66 6.58 -12.36
N MET A 106 3.39 5.55 -11.55
CA MET A 106 3.80 5.58 -10.15
C MET A 106 5.31 5.82 -10.00
N ASN A 107 6.12 5.01 -10.67
CA ASN A 107 7.57 5.07 -10.55
C ASN A 107 8.17 6.35 -11.16
N VAL A 108 7.58 6.90 -12.23
CA VAL A 108 8.08 8.16 -12.82
C VAL A 108 7.64 9.41 -12.05
N VAL A 109 6.58 9.33 -11.24
CA VAL A 109 6.06 10.46 -10.45
C VAL A 109 6.77 10.61 -9.11
N ILE A 110 7.19 9.49 -8.50
CA ILE A 110 7.93 9.50 -7.24
C ILE A 110 9.42 9.84 -7.47
N SER A 111 10.15 10.16 -6.39
CA SER A 111 11.60 10.39 -6.48
C SER A 111 12.38 9.10 -6.76
N ASP A 112 13.57 9.21 -7.33
CA ASP A 112 14.46 8.05 -7.55
C ASP A 112 14.76 7.29 -6.25
N THR A 113 14.82 7.97 -5.11
CA THR A 113 14.96 7.32 -3.79
C THR A 113 13.75 6.45 -3.45
N ALA A 114 12.54 6.94 -3.70
CA ALA A 114 11.32 6.18 -3.46
C ALA A 114 11.18 5.02 -4.45
N GLU A 115 11.53 5.22 -5.72
CA GLU A 115 11.52 4.15 -6.72
C GLU A 115 12.55 3.06 -6.39
N TYR A 116 13.77 3.43 -6.01
CA TYR A 116 14.79 2.48 -5.58
C TYR A 116 14.32 1.65 -4.37
N GLY A 117 13.74 2.32 -3.36
CA GLY A 117 13.17 1.68 -2.18
C GLY A 117 12.01 0.74 -2.52
N ASN A 118 11.13 1.15 -3.45
CA ASN A 118 10.05 0.31 -3.97
C ASN A 118 10.60 -1.00 -4.55
N TYR A 119 11.60 -0.94 -5.45
CA TYR A 119 12.16 -2.15 -6.05
C TYR A 119 12.89 -3.03 -5.03
N LEU A 120 13.63 -2.44 -4.09
CA LEU A 120 14.27 -3.19 -2.99
C LEU A 120 13.25 -4.01 -2.21
N PHE A 121 12.11 -3.39 -1.86
CA PHE A 121 11.03 -4.07 -1.16
C PHE A 121 10.34 -5.12 -2.05
N ALA A 122 9.94 -4.75 -3.27
CA ALA A 122 9.22 -5.64 -4.18
C ALA A 122 10.01 -6.90 -4.52
N ASN A 123 11.31 -6.77 -4.77
CA ASN A 123 12.21 -7.90 -5.06
C ASN A 123 12.35 -8.88 -3.89
N ALA A 124 12.12 -8.44 -2.65
CA ALA A 124 12.07 -9.32 -1.48
C ALA A 124 10.66 -9.84 -1.18
N ALA A 125 9.65 -8.98 -1.24
CA ALA A 125 8.28 -9.27 -0.83
C ALA A 125 7.55 -10.18 -1.82
N VAL A 126 7.74 -9.98 -3.14
CA VAL A 126 7.03 -10.76 -4.16
C VAL A 126 7.41 -12.25 -4.09
N PRO A 127 8.70 -12.66 -4.05
CA PRO A 127 9.06 -14.05 -3.85
C PRO A 127 8.51 -14.64 -2.55
N LEU A 128 8.64 -13.90 -1.43
CA LEU A 128 8.14 -14.34 -0.13
C LEU A 128 6.65 -14.67 -0.15
N LEU A 129 5.82 -13.76 -0.67
CA LEU A 129 4.38 -13.94 -0.76
C LEU A 129 4.02 -15.04 -1.76
N LYS A 130 4.67 -15.09 -2.91
CA LYS A 130 4.41 -16.10 -3.94
C LYS A 130 4.66 -17.51 -3.43
N GLU A 131 5.75 -17.72 -2.71
CA GLU A 131 6.13 -19.03 -2.18
C GLU A 131 5.30 -19.46 -0.97
N LYS A 132 4.95 -18.53 -0.09
CA LYS A 132 4.37 -18.86 1.22
C LYS A 132 2.87 -18.66 1.33
N PHE A 133 2.30 -17.75 0.53
CA PHE A 133 0.94 -17.27 0.74
C PHE A 133 0.05 -17.42 -0.49
N MET A 134 0.51 -16.99 -1.67
CA MET A 134 -0.34 -16.95 -2.88
C MET A 134 -0.84 -18.35 -3.30
N ALA A 135 -0.08 -19.41 -3.01
CA ALA A 135 -0.48 -20.78 -3.28
C ALA A 135 -1.59 -21.31 -2.34
N SER A 136 -1.86 -20.62 -1.23
CA SER A 136 -2.88 -20.99 -0.24
C SER A 136 -4.22 -20.30 -0.42
N LEU A 137 -4.34 -19.42 -1.42
CA LEU A 137 -5.57 -18.66 -1.68
C LEU A 137 -6.75 -19.58 -2.03
N GLN A 138 -7.91 -19.21 -1.53
CA GLN A 138 -9.17 -19.91 -1.72
C GLN A 138 -10.05 -19.17 -2.73
N THR A 139 -11.09 -19.86 -3.20
CA THR A 139 -12.10 -19.22 -4.06
C THR A 139 -12.84 -18.15 -3.28
N GLY A 140 -12.81 -16.91 -3.78
CA GLY A 140 -13.39 -15.75 -3.08
C GLY A 140 -12.33 -14.77 -2.58
N ASP A 141 -11.07 -15.20 -2.46
CA ASP A 141 -10.00 -14.33 -1.96
C ASP A 141 -9.57 -13.29 -3.02
N LEU A 142 -9.63 -13.64 -4.31
CA LEU A 142 -9.28 -12.75 -5.41
C LEU A 142 -10.01 -13.14 -6.71
N GLY A 143 -10.51 -12.15 -7.44
CA GLY A 143 -11.08 -12.30 -8.80
C GLY A 143 -12.49 -12.89 -8.86
N LYS A 144 -13.10 -13.22 -7.71
CA LYS A 144 -14.48 -13.70 -7.61
C LYS A 144 -15.05 -13.26 -6.27
N ALA A 145 -16.30 -12.80 -6.27
CA ALA A 145 -17.01 -12.48 -5.04
C ALA A 145 -17.13 -13.72 -4.13
N ALA A 146 -16.87 -13.54 -2.84
CA ALA A 146 -17.27 -14.52 -1.83
C ALA A 146 -18.81 -14.69 -1.90
N GLY A 147 -19.30 -15.92 -1.80
CA GLY A 147 -20.74 -16.19 -1.91
C GLY A 147 -21.57 -15.37 -0.91
N THR A 148 -22.74 -14.89 -1.33
CA THR A 148 -23.62 -13.96 -0.58
C THR A 148 -24.32 -14.57 0.64
N THR A 149 -23.90 -15.73 1.13
CA THR A 149 -24.67 -16.49 2.11
C THR A 149 -23.78 -17.23 3.10
N THR A 150 -23.42 -16.52 4.16
CA THR A 150 -23.19 -17.15 5.45
C THR A 150 -23.61 -16.17 6.53
N ALA A 151 -24.56 -16.59 7.38
CA ALA A 151 -24.75 -15.91 8.65
C ALA A 151 -23.39 -15.93 9.37
N VAL A 152 -22.81 -14.74 9.57
CA VAL A 152 -21.61 -14.59 10.39
C VAL A 152 -22.04 -14.51 11.85
N ASP A 153 -21.23 -15.06 12.74
CA ASP A 153 -21.50 -14.93 14.16
C ASP A 153 -21.43 -13.46 14.57
N ASN A 154 -22.49 -12.96 15.23
CA ASN A 154 -22.59 -11.54 15.58
C ASN A 154 -21.52 -11.11 16.59
N ALA A 155 -21.06 -12.01 17.47
CA ALA A 155 -20.00 -11.70 18.41
C ALA A 155 -18.66 -11.59 17.67
N GLN A 156 -18.34 -12.54 16.79
CA GLN A 156 -17.16 -12.46 15.94
C GLN A 156 -17.15 -11.19 15.07
N LEU A 157 -18.27 -10.84 14.45
CA LEU A 157 -18.38 -9.61 13.66
C LEU A 157 -18.13 -8.36 14.51
N ARG A 158 -18.69 -8.30 15.72
CA ARG A 158 -18.43 -7.21 16.68
C ARG A 158 -16.95 -7.14 17.01
N ASP A 159 -16.34 -8.27 17.37
CA ASP A 159 -14.96 -8.32 17.84
C ASP A 159 -13.98 -7.93 16.72
N VAL A 160 -14.22 -8.35 15.48
CA VAL A 160 -13.44 -7.92 14.31
C VAL A 160 -13.59 -6.41 14.06
N ASN A 161 -14.82 -5.90 14.10
CA ASN A 161 -15.07 -4.47 13.93
C ASN A 161 -14.44 -3.61 15.03
N GLU A 162 -14.37 -4.13 16.24
CA GLU A 162 -13.72 -3.49 17.38
C GLU A 162 -12.20 -3.52 17.22
N ALA A 163 -11.62 -4.66 16.83
CA ALA A 163 -10.19 -4.76 16.56
C ALA A 163 -9.73 -3.80 15.46
N ILE A 164 -10.49 -3.66 14.38
CA ILE A 164 -10.17 -2.73 13.28
C ILE A 164 -10.15 -1.28 13.78
N ARG A 165 -11.24 -0.81 14.41
CA ARG A 165 -11.36 0.60 14.82
C ARG A 165 -10.43 0.99 15.96
N ASN A 166 -10.00 0.01 16.77
CA ASN A 166 -9.12 0.24 17.91
C ASN A 166 -7.64 0.12 17.54
N HIS A 167 -7.29 -0.20 16.30
CA HIS A 167 -5.90 -0.13 15.86
C HIS A 167 -5.37 1.32 16.02
N PRO A 168 -4.16 1.54 16.56
CA PRO A 168 -3.65 2.88 16.85
C PRO A 168 -3.68 3.85 15.66
N ILE A 169 -3.39 3.34 14.44
CA ILE A 169 -3.47 4.13 13.20
C ILE A 169 -4.87 4.71 12.94
N GLU A 170 -5.94 3.99 13.30
CA GLU A 170 -7.32 4.45 13.13
C GLU A 170 -7.68 5.51 14.17
N ALA A 171 -7.19 5.37 15.40
CA ALA A 171 -7.41 6.36 16.46
C ALA A 171 -6.74 7.71 16.12
N VAL A 172 -5.44 7.70 15.77
CA VAL A 172 -4.73 8.92 15.36
C VAL A 172 -5.28 9.45 14.03
N GLY A 173 -5.62 8.57 13.09
CA GLY A 173 -6.18 8.95 11.80
C GLY A 173 -7.54 9.64 11.92
N HIS A 174 -8.42 9.14 12.79
CA HIS A 174 -9.70 9.79 13.08
C HIS A 174 -9.50 11.21 13.63
N LYS A 175 -8.60 11.37 14.61
CA LYS A 175 -8.24 12.67 15.19
C LYS A 175 -7.72 13.65 14.12
N LEU A 176 -6.73 13.23 13.34
CA LEU A 176 -6.08 14.09 12.32
C LEU A 176 -7.04 14.45 11.17
N ARG A 177 -7.85 13.50 10.68
CA ARG A 177 -8.89 13.78 9.68
C ARG A 177 -9.95 14.74 10.19
N GLY A 178 -10.28 14.67 11.47
CA GLY A 178 -11.13 15.65 12.16
C GLY A 178 -10.58 17.06 12.04
N TYR A 179 -9.31 17.27 12.44
CA TYR A 179 -8.65 18.58 12.36
C TYR A 179 -8.57 19.13 10.93
N MET A 180 -8.23 18.29 9.95
CA MET A 180 -8.18 18.71 8.55
C MET A 180 -9.55 19.16 8.02
N LYS A 181 -10.63 18.47 8.43
CA LYS A 181 -12.00 18.84 8.07
C LYS A 181 -12.41 20.17 8.69
N ASP A 182 -12.05 20.40 9.95
CA ASP A 182 -12.36 21.65 10.65
C ASP A 182 -11.62 22.84 10.02
N MET A 183 -10.35 22.68 9.68
CA MET A 183 -9.56 23.69 8.95
C MET A 183 -10.17 24.02 7.58
N LYS A 184 -10.58 23.00 6.81
CA LYS A 184 -11.24 23.21 5.51
C LYS A 184 -12.55 24.00 5.65
N ARG A 185 -13.29 23.80 6.73
CA ARG A 185 -14.52 24.56 7.01
C ARG A 185 -14.24 26.03 7.30
N ILE A 186 -13.16 26.34 8.03
CA ILE A 186 -12.78 27.72 8.36
C ILE A 186 -12.35 28.49 7.12
N ALA A 187 -11.56 27.87 6.23
CA ALA A 187 -11.04 28.52 5.02
C ALA A 187 -12.12 28.93 3.98
N VAL A 188 -13.33 28.37 4.06
CA VAL A 188 -14.47 28.72 3.20
C VAL A 188 -15.40 29.76 3.86
N ALA A 189 -15.26 29.96 5.18
CA ALA A 189 -16.10 30.85 5.97
C ALA A 189 -15.49 32.25 6.22
N GLY A 190 -14.29 32.52 5.69
CA GLY A 190 -13.62 33.83 5.70
C GLY A 190 -13.48 34.38 4.28
#